data_AF-A0AAE7NMW5-F1
#
_entry.id   AF-A0AAE7NMW5-F1
#
_cell.length_a   1.000
_cell.length_b   1.000
_cell.length_c   1.000
_cell.angle_alpha   90.00
_cell.angle_beta   90.00
_cell.angle_gamma   90.00
#
_symmetry.space_group_name_H-M   'P 1'
#
loop_
_entity.id
_entity.type
_entity.pdbx_description
1 polymer ?
#
loop_
_entity_poly.entity_id
_entity_poly.type
_entity_poly.pdbx_seq_one_letter_code
_entity_poly.pdbx_strand_id
1 'polypeptide(L)' 'MKKRWSIWVREYGSDHDVELMQLDGDPAPVVKGLHAKSITIQKSLFEPGKRRSKIPRYTFVRVVDNSAGE' A
#
# COMPACT_ATOMS: atom_id res chain seq x y z
N MET A 1 3.70 -16.84 -22.13
CA MET A 1 3.02 -16.61 -20.84
C MET A 1 2.78 -15.11 -20.65
N LYS A 2 1.64 -14.69 -20.09
CA LYS A 2 1.44 -13.29 -19.70
C LYS A 2 2.29 -13.01 -18.45
N LYS A 3 2.98 -11.86 -18.42
CA LYS A 3 3.73 -11.44 -17.22
C LYS A 3 2.74 -11.22 -16.08
N ARG A 4 2.96 -11.92 -14.97
CA ARG A 4 2.19 -11.78 -13.73
C ARG A 4 3.02 -11.01 -12.72
N TRP A 5 2.38 -10.08 -12.03
CA TRP A 5 3.01 -9.28 -11.00
C TRP A 5 2.31 -9.49 -9.67
N SER A 6 3.08 -9.55 -8.58
CA SER A 6 2.56 -9.41 -7.22
C SER A 6 2.84 -8.01 -6.69
N ILE A 7 1.82 -7.38 -6.12
CA ILE A 7 1.97 -6.11 -5.41
C ILE A 7 1.93 -6.39 -3.91
N TRP A 8 3.03 -6.05 -3.25
CA TRP A 8 3.22 -6.14 -1.81
C TRP A 8 3.16 -4.76 -1.18
N VAL A 9 2.50 -4.63 -0.04
CA VAL A 9 2.34 -3.35 0.66
C VAL A 9 2.59 -3.50 2.15
N ARG A 10 3.01 -2.41 2.79
CA ARG A 10 2.99 -2.25 4.25
C ARG A 10 2.06 -1.12 4.61
N GLU A 11 1.05 -1.39 5.44
CA GLU A 11 0.18 -0.35 5.98
C GLU A 11 0.89 0.46 7.07
N TYR A 12 0.50 1.73 7.21
CA TYR A 12 1.01 2.57 8.28
C TYR A 12 0.66 1.98 9.65
N GLY A 13 1.68 1.73 10.48
CA GLY A 13 1.54 1.08 11.78
C GLY A 13 1.64 -0.45 11.75
N SER A 14 1.75 -1.07 10.57
CA SER A 14 2.06 -2.49 10.43
C SER A 14 3.57 -2.75 10.49
N ASP A 15 3.95 -3.90 11.03
CA ASP A 15 5.33 -4.41 11.11
C ASP A 15 5.68 -5.40 9.98
N HIS A 16 4.69 -5.86 9.21
CA HIS A 16 4.87 -6.87 8.16
C HIS A 16 4.30 -6.41 6.82
N ASP A 17 4.86 -6.98 5.75
CA ASP A 17 4.41 -6.79 4.37
C ASP A 17 3.33 -7.83 4.04
N VAL A 18 2.30 -7.40 3.32
CA VAL A 18 1.22 -8.27 2.84
C VAL A 18 1.14 -8.20 1.33
N GLU A 19 0.88 -9.35 0.69
CA GLU A 19 0.51 -9.38 -0.71
C GLU A 19 -0.90 -8.81 -0.86
N LEU A 20 -1.03 -7.67 -1.52
CA LEU A 20 -2.30 -7.00 -1.70
C LEU A 20 -3.10 -7.63 -2.85
N MET A 21 -2.43 -7.88 -3.97
CA MET A 21 -3.03 -8.46 -5.17
C MET A 21 -1.98 -8.98 -6.15
N GLN A 22 -2.44 -9.87 -7.03
CA GLN A 22 -1.74 -10.24 -8.25
C GLN A 22 -2.48 -9.67 -9.45
N LEU A 23 -1.74 -9.29 -10.49
CA LEU A 23 -2.35 -8.87 -11.74
C LEU A 23 -1.57 -9.37 -12.96
N ASP A 24 -2.33 -9.68 -14.01
CA ASP A 24 -1.80 -10.01 -15.32
C ASP A 24 -1.85 -8.74 -16.19
N GLY A 25 -0.80 -7.92 -16.17
CA GLY A 25 -0.78 -6.62 -16.87
C GLY A 25 0.21 -5.61 -16.28
N ASP A 26 0.20 -4.37 -16.77
CA ASP A 26 1.06 -3.30 -16.24
C ASP A 26 0.64 -2.91 -14.81
N PRO A 27 1.53 -3.03 -13.79
CA PRO A 27 1.22 -2.66 -12.42
C PRO A 27 1.28 -1.14 -12.17
N ALA A 28 1.83 -0.33 -13.07
CA ALA A 28 2.07 1.09 -12.83
C ALA A 28 0.81 1.90 -12.44
N PRO A 29 -0.36 1.72 -13.08
CA PRO A 29 -1.58 2.43 -12.69
C PRO A 29 -2.04 2.10 -11.27
N VAL A 30 -1.89 0.83 -10.87
CA VAL A 30 -2.27 0.37 -9.53
C VAL A 30 -1.33 0.96 -8.49
N VAL A 31 -0.01 0.87 -8.71
CA VAL A 31 1.01 1.43 -7.82
C VAL A 31 0.80 2.93 -7.61
N LYS A 32 0.54 3.68 -8.68
CA LYS A 32 0.21 5.11 -8.60
C LYS A 32 -1.01 5.37 -7.71
N GLY A 33 -2.06 4.57 -7.86
CA GLY A 33 -3.26 4.65 -7.01
C GLY A 33 -2.97 4.34 -5.54
N LEU A 34 -2.09 3.37 -5.25
CA LEU A 34 -1.70 3.01 -3.89
C LEU A 34 -0.94 4.13 -3.19
N HIS A 35 0.01 4.78 -3.88
CA HIS A 35 0.73 5.93 -3.32
C HIS A 35 -0.17 7.13 -3.03
N ALA A 36 -1.29 7.28 -3.75
CA ALA A 36 -2.27 8.33 -3.50
C ALA A 36 -3.20 8.02 -2.31
N LYS A 37 -3.25 6.78 -1.81
CA LYS A 37 -4.12 6.41 -0.69
C LYS A 37 -3.60 6.98 0.62
N SER A 38 -4.51 7.55 1.39
CA SER A 38 -4.24 8.15 2.70
C SER A 38 -5.28 7.74 3.72
N ILE A 39 -4.88 7.67 4.98
CA ILE A 39 -5.78 7.54 6.13
C ILE A 39 -5.79 8.84 6.93
N THR A 40 -6.89 9.08 7.64
CA THR A 40 -6.98 10.19 8.59
C THR A 40 -6.82 9.63 9.99
N ILE A 41 -5.77 10.06 10.69
CA ILE A 41 -5.55 9.71 12.09
C ILE A 41 -5.99 10.86 12.99
N GLN A 42 -6.71 10.51 14.06
CA GLN A 42 -7.02 11.44 15.13
C GLN A 42 -5.97 11.27 16.23
N LYS A 43 -5.21 12.34 16.53
CA LYS A 43 -4.32 12.35 17.70
C LYS A 43 -5.19 12.27 18.95
N SER A 44 -4.97 11.24 19.77
CA SER A 44 -5.41 11.02 21.16
C SER A 44 -6.88 11.38 21.51
N LEU A 45 -7.60 10.42 22.10
CA LEU A 45 -8.94 10.64 22.69
C LEU A 45 -8.93 11.61 23.89
N PHE A 46 -7.76 11.91 24.47
CA PHE A 46 -7.61 12.61 25.76
C PHE A 46 -7.09 14.05 25.65
N GLU A 47 -6.79 14.57 24.45
CA GLU A 47 -6.32 15.95 24.27
C GLU A 47 -7.44 16.86 23.73
N PRO A 48 -7.86 17.90 24.47
CA PRO A 48 -8.82 18.89 23.98
C PRO A 48 -8.13 19.79 22.95
N GLY A 49 -8.22 19.40 21.67
CA GLY A 49 -7.58 20.10 20.55
C GLY A 49 -7.36 19.18 19.36
N LYS A 50 -8.47 18.64 18.81
CA LYS A 50 -8.48 17.58 17.79
C LYS A 50 -7.82 18.00 16.46
N ARG A 51 -6.49 17.89 16.35
CA ARG A 51 -5.79 17.94 15.05
C ARG A 51 -5.90 16.59 14.36
N ARG A 52 -6.83 16.49 13.39
CA ARG A 52 -6.87 15.39 12.41
C ARG A 52 -5.70 15.55 11.45
N SER A 53 -4.90 14.50 11.29
CA SER A 53 -3.78 14.49 10.35
C SER A 53 -4.05 13.47 9.25
N LYS A 54 -3.79 13.85 8.00
CA LYS A 54 -3.88 12.97 6.84
C LYS A 54 -2.49 12.44 6.54
N ILE A 55 -2.33 11.12 6.54
CA ILE A 55 -1.05 10.44 6.30
C ILE A 55 -1.22 9.38 5.21
N PRO A 56 -0.16 9.00 4.49
CA PRO A 56 -0.22 7.89 3.54
C PRO A 56 -0.72 6.60 4.20
N ARG A 57 -1.56 5.84 3.49
CA ARG A 57 -2.07 4.55 3.98
C ARG A 57 -0.96 3.50 3.98
N TYR A 58 -0.17 3.48 2.93
CA TYR A 58 0.92 2.54 2.75
C TYR A 58 2.24 3.27 2.92
N THR A 59 3.10 2.73 3.79
CA THR A 59 4.48 3.22 3.98
C THR A 59 5.44 2.58 2.99
N PHE A 60 5.05 1.45 2.42
CA PHE A 60 5.82 0.69 1.46
C PHE A 60 4.91 0.09 0.39
N VAL A 61 5.36 0.13 -0.86
CA VAL A 61 4.74 -0.54 -2.01
C VAL A 61 5.86 -1.15 -2.83
N ARG A 62 5.80 -2.46 -3.06
CA ARG A 62 6.77 -3.22 -3.86
C ARG A 62 6.05 -4.02 -4.94
N VAL A 63 6.62 -3.97 -6.14
CA VAL A 63 6.19 -4.79 -7.27
C VAL A 63 7.18 -5.93 -7.44
N VAL A 64 6.68 -7.15 -7.55
CA VAL A 64 7.47 -8.37 -7.76
C VAL A 64 7.04 -8.99 -9.08
N ASP A 65 8.01 -9.24 -9.96
CA ASP A 65 7.79 -9.97 -11.21
C ASP A 65 7.75 -11.47 -10.91
N ASN A 66 6.64 -12.12 -11.23
CA ASN A 66 6.46 -13.56 -11.05
C ASN A 66 6.67 -14.35 -12.35
N SER A 67 7.25 -13.73 -13.38
CA SER A 67 7.44 -14.36 -14.70
C SER A 67 8.54 -15.43 -14.75
N ALA A 68 9.15 -15.80 -13.61
CA ALA A 68 10.20 -16.83 -13.52
C ALA A 68 9.86 -17.92 -12.49
N GLY A 69 8.66 -18.51 -12.59
CA GLY A 69 8.21 -19.62 -11.74
C GLY A 69 7.75 -20.88 -12.49
N GLU A 70 7.75 -20.88 -13.83
CA GLU A 70 7.55 -22.06 -14.70
C GLU A 70 8.52 -22.02 -15.88
#